data_AF-A0A2V9L9Y7-F1
#
_entry.id   AF-A0A2V9L9Y7-F1
#
_cell.length_a   1.000
_cell.length_b   1.000
_cell.length_c   1.000
_cell.angle_alpha   90.00
_cell.angle_beta   90.00
_cell.angle_gamma   90.00
#
_symmetry.space_group_name_H-M   'P 1'
#
loop_
_entity.id
_entity.type
_entity.pdbx_description
1 polymer ?
#
loop_
_entity_poly.entity_id
_entity_poly.type
_entity_poly.pdbx_seq_one_letter_code
_entity_poly.pdbx_strand_id
1 'polypeptide(L)' 'MRYKFNIGDRVSANEKAPGDYSGLIGTVLGRGRPGRSEYKVQFDDDLRGPGWLCSWQLDRTS' A
#
# COMPACT_ATOMS: atom_id res chain seq x y z
N MET A 1 13.49 -4.50 -13.16
CA MET A 1 12.70 -3.57 -12.33
C MET A 1 12.55 -4.16 -10.94
N ARG A 2 12.88 -3.42 -9.86
CA ARG A 2 12.86 -3.95 -8.49
C ARG A 2 11.70 -3.31 -7.72
N TYR A 3 10.78 -4.13 -7.23
CA TYR A 3 9.69 -3.66 -6.37
C TYR A 3 10.24 -3.24 -5.01
N LYS A 4 9.72 -2.14 -4.44
CA LYS A 4 10.07 -1.62 -3.11
C LYS A 4 9.55 -2.52 -1.99
N PHE A 5 8.42 -3.18 -2.23
CA PHE A 5 7.72 -4.05 -1.28
C PHE A 5 7.41 -5.43 -1.89
N ASN A 6 7.35 -6.45 -1.03
CA ASN A 6 6.91 -7.80 -1.34
C ASN A 6 5.47 -8.06 -0.92
N ILE A 7 4.85 -9.07 -1.55
CA ILE A 7 3.55 -9.58 -1.09
C ILE A 7 3.76 -10.17 0.30
N GLY A 8 2.89 -9.81 1.24
CA GLY A 8 3.01 -10.12 2.66
C GLY A 8 3.72 -9.06 3.49
N ASP A 9 4.41 -8.08 2.87
CA ASP A 9 5.03 -6.99 3.62
C ASP A 9 3.95 -6.15 4.32
N ARG A 10 4.25 -5.77 5.56
CA ARG A 10 3.51 -4.77 6.31
C ARG A 10 3.98 -3.38 5.92
N VAL A 11 3.02 -2.52 5.63
CA VAL A 11 3.23 -1.15 5.16
C VAL A 11 2.27 -0.19 5.85
N SER A 12 2.69 1.05 5.98
CA SER A 12 1.82 2.16 6.39
C SER A 12 1.61 3.10 5.21
N ALA A 13 0.38 3.61 5.07
CA ALA A 13 0.09 4.65 4.10
C ALA A 13 0.43 6.03 4.69
N ASN A 14 1.19 6.81 3.94
CA ASN A 14 1.68 8.11 4.39
C ASN A 14 0.82 9.27 3.88
N GLU A 15 1.22 10.51 4.18
CA GLU A 15 0.51 11.74 3.80
C GLU A 15 0.32 11.96 2.28
N LYS A 16 1.02 11.19 1.43
CA LYS A 16 0.84 11.23 -0.03
C LYS A 16 -0.21 10.24 -0.54
N ALA A 17 -0.68 9.34 0.32
CA ALA A 17 -1.84 8.49 0.02
C ALA A 17 -3.12 9.35 -0.04
N PRO A 18 -4.16 8.90 -0.76
CA PRO A 18 -5.50 9.49 -0.63
C PRO A 18 -5.90 9.56 0.85
N GLY A 19 -6.56 10.64 1.26
CA GLY A 19 -6.85 10.93 2.68
C GLY A 19 -7.54 9.77 3.42
N ASP A 20 -8.39 9.03 2.72
CA ASP A 20 -9.08 7.83 3.21
C ASP A 20 -8.15 6.68 3.65
N TYR A 21 -6.88 6.71 3.23
CA TYR A 21 -5.88 5.70 3.56
C TYR A 21 -4.73 6.24 4.43
N SER A 22 -4.54 7.55 4.50
CA SER A 22 -3.40 8.15 5.21
C SER A 22 -3.40 7.75 6.69
N GLY A 23 -2.29 7.22 7.19
CA GLY A 23 -2.12 6.75 8.57
C GLY A 23 -2.57 5.30 8.80
N LEU A 24 -3.19 4.64 7.81
CA LEU A 24 -3.60 3.26 7.95
C LEU A 24 -2.42 2.30 7.76
N ILE A 25 -2.46 1.17 8.46
CA ILE A 25 -1.49 0.08 8.32
C ILE A 25 -2.16 -1.09 7.60
N GLY A 26 -1.44 -1.71 6.68
CA GLY A 26 -1.96 -2.78 5.85
C GLY A 26 -0.91 -3.77 5.36
N THR A 27 -1.38 -4.81 4.69
CA THR A 27 -0.56 -5.88 4.12
C THR A 27 -0.62 -5.81 2.59
N VAL A 28 0.54 -5.89 1.94
CA VAL A 28 0.60 -5.99 0.48
C VAL A 28 0.07 -7.36 0.04
N LEU A 29 -1.01 -7.38 -0.73
CA LEU A 29 -1.62 -8.59 -1.29
C LEU A 29 -1.22 -8.87 -2.73
N GLY A 30 -0.75 -7.85 -3.47
CA GLY A 30 -0.47 -8.02 -4.89
C GLY A 30 0.34 -6.87 -5.49
N ARG A 31 0.84 -7.09 -6.71
CA ARG A 31 1.62 -6.14 -7.48
C ARG A 31 0.92 -5.85 -8.81
N GLY A 32 0.85 -4.57 -9.16
CA GLY A 32 0.27 -4.09 -10.40
C GLY A 32 1.34 -3.63 -11.38
N ARG A 33 0.96 -2.78 -12.35
CA ARG A 33 1.92 -2.18 -13.28
C ARG A 33 2.64 -0.98 -12.64
N PRO A 34 3.96 -0.88 -12.83
CA PRO A 34 4.72 0.27 -12.38
C PRO A 34 4.17 1.60 -12.89
N GLY A 35 4.19 2.64 -12.03
CA GLY A 35 3.80 4.00 -12.42
C GLY A 35 2.31 4.29 -12.56
N ARG A 36 1.42 3.37 -12.18
CA ARG A 36 -0.04 3.65 -12.07
C ARG A 36 -0.62 3.25 -10.72
N SER A 37 -0.51 1.97 -10.40
CA SER A 37 -1.11 1.34 -9.22
C SER A 37 -0.25 0.11 -8.90
N GLU A 38 0.81 0.32 -8.13
CA GLU A 38 1.89 -0.65 -8.03
C GLU A 38 1.61 -1.76 -7.01
N TYR A 39 0.87 -1.46 -5.95
CA TYR A 39 0.62 -2.38 -4.84
C TYR A 39 -0.86 -2.42 -4.48
N LYS A 40 -1.39 -3.63 -4.36
CA LYS A 40 -2.70 -3.88 -3.77
C LYS A 40 -2.49 -4.10 -2.28
N VAL A 41 -3.10 -3.29 -1.42
CA VAL A 41 -2.91 -3.32 0.03
C VAL A 41 -4.26 -3.51 0.71
N GLN A 42 -4.37 -4.50 1.60
CA GLN A 42 -5.50 -4.62 2.52
C GLN A 42 -5.13 -3.91 3.81
N PHE A 43 -5.85 -2.85 4.16
CA PHE A 43 -5.70 -2.14 5.43
C PHE A 43 -6.50 -2.85 6.51
N ASP A 44 -5.95 -2.86 7.73
CA ASP A 44 -6.51 -3.63 8.84
C ASP A 44 -7.87 -3.06 9.28
N ASP A 45 -7.97 -1.72 9.32
CA ASP A 45 -9.16 -0.99 9.76
C ASP A 45 -10.12 -0.61 8.62
N ASP A 46 -9.83 -1.02 7.37
CA ASP A 46 -10.67 -0.69 6.21
C ASP A 46 -11.54 -1.86 5.74
N LEU A 47 -12.84 -1.79 6.08
CA LEU A 47 -13.84 -2.77 5.69
C LEU A 47 -14.27 -2.67 4.21
N ARG A 48 -13.84 -1.63 3.48
CA ARG A 48 -14.15 -1.45 2.05
C ARG A 48 -13.37 -2.42 1.15
N GLY A 49 -12.40 -3.13 1.71
CA GLY A 49 -11.51 -4.05 1.01
C GLY A 49 -10.20 -3.41 0.57
N PRO A 50 -9.42 -4.08 -0.30
CA PRO A 50 -8.06 -3.67 -0.59
C PRO A 50 -7.97 -2.48 -1.56
N GLY A 51 -7.14 -1.50 -1.20
CA GLY A 51 -6.83 -0.32 -2.02
C GLY A 51 -5.61 -0.53 -2.92
N TRP A 52 -5.51 0.27 -3.98
CA TRP A 52 -4.34 0.30 -4.87
C TRP A 52 -3.52 1.56 -4.64
N LEU A 53 -2.23 1.40 -4.37
CA LEU A 53 -1.31 2.50 -4.04
C LEU A 53 0.03 2.37 -4.76
N CYS A 54 0.73 3.49 -4.86
CA CYS A 54 2.07 3.59 -5.41
C CYS A 54 3.15 3.48 -4.33
N SER A 55 4.37 3.11 -4.71
CA SER A 55 5.50 2.94 -3.78
C SER A 55 5.84 4.19 -2.95
N TRP A 56 5.55 5.39 -3.45
CA TRP A 56 5.80 6.66 -2.76
C TRP A 56 4.68 7.07 -1.79
N GLN A 57 3.55 6.36 -1.80
CA GLN A 57 2.42 6.56 -0.87
C GLN A 57 2.49 5.61 0.33
N LEU A 58 3.50 4.72 0.34
CA LEU A 58 3.68 3.66 1.32
C LEU A 58 5.07 3.73 1.95
N ASP A 59 5.12 3.47 3.24
CA ASP A 59 6.34 3.34 4.03
C ASP A 59 6.43 1.96 4.70
N ARG A 60 7.66 1.47 4.91
CA ARG A 60 7.89 0.21 5.62
C ARG A 60 7.58 0.43 7.09
N THR A 61 6.69 -0.38 7.65
CA THR A 61 6.61 -0.53 9.10
C THR A 61 7.80 -1.38 9.54
N SER A 62 8.58 -0.87 10.49
CA SER A 62 9.73 -1.57 11.08
C SER A 62 9.30 -2.79 11.87
#